data_AF-A0A8T5AY97-F1
#
_entry.id   AF-A0A8T5AY97-F1
#
_cell.length_a   1.000
_cell.length_b   1.000
_cell.length_c   1.000
_cell.angle_alpha   90.00
_cell.angle_beta   90.00
_cell.angle_gamma   90.00
#
_symmetry.space_group_name_H-M   'P 1'
#
loop_
_entity.id
_entity.type
_entity.pdbx_description
1 polymer ?
#
loop_
_entity_poly.entity_id
_entity_poly.type
_entity_poly.pdbx_seq_one_letter_code
_entity_poly.pdbx_strand_id
1 'polypeptide(L)'
;MSISLIRDLKDRRCGVKRALNLIENDIHRILPRKARILIKPNFVSAYDPPSATPVECVEEILKFLIEIVNPKEVIISESPTIGSFEEAVRRYGYSVLKDKYGVELLDLDGYGYDEVYIVDRRGALRSIPVSKL
;
A
#
# COMPACT_ATOMS: atom_id res chain seq x y z
N MET A 1 -3.89 -19.83 -7.27
CA MET A 1 -3.57 -18.40 -7.26
C MET A 1 -4.47 -17.75 -8.30
N SER A 2 -5.33 -16.83 -7.86
CA SER A 2 -6.28 -16.16 -8.75
C SER A 2 -5.72 -14.82 -9.19
N ILE A 3 -5.88 -14.48 -10.46
CA ILE A 3 -5.42 -13.24 -11.05
C ILE A 3 -6.57 -12.65 -11.85
N SER A 4 -6.87 -11.37 -11.61
CA SER A 4 -7.78 -10.57 -12.42
C SER A 4 -7.00 -9.47 -13.14
N LEU A 5 -7.25 -9.30 -14.44
CA LEU A 5 -6.71 -8.18 -15.22
C LEU A 5 -7.87 -7.42 -15.86
N ILE A 6 -7.96 -6.13 -15.57
CA ILE A 6 -8.96 -5.23 -16.14
C ILE A 6 -8.25 -4.08 -16.85
N ARG A 7 -8.67 -3.80 -18.08
CA ARG A 7 -8.36 -2.54 -18.76
C ARG A 7 -9.51 -1.56 -18.53
N ASP A 8 -9.23 -0.47 -17.85
CA ASP A 8 -10.13 0.68 -17.73
C ASP A 8 -9.33 1.95 -18.01
N LEU A 9 -9.84 2.79 -18.91
CA LEU A 9 -9.17 4.01 -19.38
C LEU A 9 -9.87 5.28 -18.87
N LYS A 10 -10.98 5.14 -18.15
CA LYS A 10 -11.86 6.27 -17.78
C LYS A 10 -11.79 6.58 -16.30
N ASP A 11 -11.93 5.58 -15.44
CA ASP A 11 -11.88 5.76 -13.99
C ASP A 11 -11.12 4.61 -13.34
N ARG A 12 -10.01 4.95 -12.69
CA ARG A 12 -9.17 4.00 -11.95
C ARG A 12 -9.94 3.27 -10.85
N ARG A 13 -10.92 3.92 -10.19
CA ARG A 13 -11.77 3.30 -9.17
C ARG A 13 -12.61 2.18 -9.75
N CYS A 14 -13.24 2.43 -10.91
CA CYS A 14 -14.02 1.42 -11.61
C CYS A 14 -13.15 0.21 -11.99
N GLY A 15 -11.94 0.47 -12.50
CA GLY A 15 -10.97 -0.58 -12.81
C GLY A 15 -10.61 -1.45 -11.61
N VAL A 16 -10.28 -0.82 -10.48
CA VAL A 16 -9.96 -1.52 -9.21
C VAL A 16 -11.15 -2.33 -8.72
N LYS A 17 -12.34 -1.74 -8.61
CA LYS A 17 -13.55 -2.44 -8.18
C LYS A 17 -13.85 -3.66 -9.04
N ARG A 18 -13.81 -3.52 -10.36
CA ARG A 18 -14.05 -4.61 -11.31
C ARG A 18 -13.01 -5.72 -11.17
N ALA A 19 -11.75 -5.39 -10.96
CA ALA A 19 -10.70 -6.37 -10.73
C ALA A 19 -10.95 -7.16 -9.44
N LEU A 20 -11.23 -6.46 -8.33
CA LEU A 20 -11.51 -7.08 -7.02
C LEU A 20 -12.75 -7.99 -7.06
N ASN A 21 -13.83 -7.56 -7.73
CA ASN A 21 -15.04 -8.36 -7.88
C ASN A 21 -14.80 -9.69 -8.59
N LEU A 22 -13.85 -9.76 -9.54
CA LEU A 22 -13.53 -11.00 -10.24
C LEU A 22 -12.83 -12.04 -9.34
N ILE A 23 -12.22 -11.60 -8.25
CA ILE A 23 -11.51 -12.46 -7.27
C ILE A 23 -12.19 -12.47 -5.89
N GLU A 24 -13.39 -11.90 -5.76
CA GLU A 24 -14.08 -11.71 -4.48
C GLU A 24 -14.24 -13.03 -3.71
N ASN A 25 -14.64 -14.10 -4.40
CA ASN A 25 -14.82 -15.43 -3.79
C ASN A 25 -13.52 -15.97 -3.18
N ASP A 26 -12.37 -15.68 -3.79
CA ASP A 26 -11.08 -16.11 -3.27
C ASP A 26 -10.66 -15.25 -2.08
N ILE A 27 -10.98 -13.95 -2.10
CA ILE A 27 -10.74 -13.06 -0.97
C ILE A 27 -11.59 -13.47 0.25
N HIS A 28 -12.88 -13.81 0.07
CA HIS A 28 -13.75 -14.33 1.14
C HIS A 28 -13.21 -15.63 1.76
N ARG A 29 -12.56 -16.48 0.96
CA ARG A 29 -11.99 -17.75 1.45
C ARG A 29 -10.75 -17.55 2.31
N ILE A 30 -9.95 -16.52 2.04
CA ILE A 30 -8.67 -16.29 2.73
C ILE A 30 -8.76 -15.26 3.85
N LEU A 31 -9.64 -14.28 3.74
CA LEU A 31 -9.81 -13.23 4.75
C LEU A 31 -11.00 -13.55 5.66
N PRO A 32 -10.78 -13.78 6.96
CA PRO A 32 -11.89 -13.93 7.90
C PRO A 32 -12.60 -12.59 8.10
N ARG A 33 -13.87 -12.66 8.54
CA ARG A 33 -14.56 -11.47 9.06
C ARG A 33 -13.76 -10.84 10.20
N LYS A 34 -13.79 -9.51 10.29
CA LYS A 34 -13.07 -8.74 11.32
C LYS A 34 -11.55 -8.97 11.29
N ALA A 35 -10.99 -9.25 10.11
CA ALA A 35 -9.53 -9.32 9.92
C ALA A 35 -8.85 -7.99 10.32
N ARG A 36 -7.58 -8.08 10.70
CA ARG A 36 -6.66 -6.93 10.72
C ARG A 36 -6.01 -6.88 9.36
N ILE A 37 -6.04 -5.74 8.69
CA ILE A 37 -5.56 -5.62 7.33
C ILE A 37 -4.48 -4.56 7.25
N LEU A 38 -3.34 -4.92 6.65
CA LEU A 38 -2.34 -3.97 6.19
C LEU A 38 -2.51 -3.76 4.69
N ILE A 39 -2.76 -2.52 4.27
CA ILE A 39 -2.71 -2.13 2.86
C ILE A 39 -1.36 -1.45 2.64
N LYS A 40 -0.50 -2.08 1.85
CA LYS A 40 0.79 -1.52 1.45
C LYS A 40 0.68 -0.99 0.02
N PRO A 41 0.39 0.32 -0.20
CA PRO A 41 0.57 0.94 -1.51
C PRO A 41 2.07 0.97 -1.87
N ASN A 42 2.42 1.56 -3.00
CA ASN A 42 3.81 1.75 -3.39
C ASN A 42 4.13 3.24 -3.49
N PHE A 43 5.13 3.72 -2.76
CA PHE A 43 5.65 5.11 -2.82
C PHE A 43 7.11 5.11 -3.30
N VAL A 44 7.36 5.47 -4.57
CA VAL A 44 8.74 5.59 -5.10
C VAL A 44 9.33 6.95 -4.73
N SER A 45 8.59 8.03 -4.99
CA SER A 45 8.99 9.39 -4.62
C SER A 45 7.81 10.05 -3.94
N ALA A 46 8.06 10.77 -2.86
CA ALA A 46 7.08 11.61 -2.20
C ALA A 46 6.70 12.84 -3.04
N TYR A 47 7.50 13.20 -4.05
CA TYR A 47 7.46 14.53 -4.67
C TYR A 47 6.79 14.58 -6.04
N ASP A 48 7.03 13.59 -6.90
CA ASP A 48 6.75 13.66 -8.34
C ASP A 48 5.61 12.71 -8.73
N PRO A 49 4.39 13.15 -9.02
CA PRO A 49 3.37 12.28 -9.61
C PRO A 49 3.80 11.78 -10.99
N PRO A 50 3.50 10.52 -11.37
CA PRO A 50 2.72 9.50 -10.66
C PRO A 50 3.60 8.49 -9.88
N SER A 51 4.54 8.96 -9.05
CA SER A 51 5.48 8.09 -8.29
C SER A 51 4.89 7.43 -7.04
N ALA A 52 3.58 7.45 -6.88
CA ALA A 52 2.87 6.76 -5.81
C ALA A 52 1.60 6.10 -6.35
N THR A 53 1.16 5.02 -5.69
CA THR A 53 -0.19 4.48 -5.94
C THR A 53 -1.22 5.58 -5.70
N PRO A 54 -2.10 5.87 -6.67
CA PRO A 54 -3.11 6.90 -6.48
C PRO A 54 -4.05 6.60 -5.32
N VAL A 55 -4.34 7.62 -4.50
CA VAL A 55 -5.18 7.47 -3.30
C VAL A 55 -6.57 6.92 -3.62
N GLU A 56 -7.13 7.23 -4.80
CA GLU A 56 -8.46 6.75 -5.19
C GLU A 56 -8.47 5.22 -5.42
N CYS A 57 -7.35 4.64 -5.84
CA CYS A 57 -7.22 3.19 -5.97
C CYS A 57 -7.25 2.53 -4.58
N VAL A 58 -6.53 3.11 -3.63
CA VAL A 58 -6.50 2.61 -2.24
C VAL A 58 -7.84 2.79 -1.56
N GLU A 59 -8.53 3.91 -1.80
CA GLU A 59 -9.89 4.14 -1.30
C GLU A 59 -10.86 3.07 -1.79
N GLU A 60 -10.76 2.66 -3.06
CA GLU A 60 -11.65 1.63 -3.61
C GLU A 60 -11.34 0.22 -3.05
N ILE A 61 -10.05 -0.11 -2.86
CA ILE A 61 -9.65 -1.34 -2.14
C ILE A 61 -10.22 -1.32 -0.72
N LEU A 62 -10.11 -0.19 -0.03
CA LEU A 62 -10.61 -0.04 1.34
C LEU A 62 -12.13 -0.25 1.42
N LYS A 63 -12.91 0.40 0.54
CA LYS A 63 -14.36 0.21 0.47
C LYS A 63 -14.74 -1.24 0.24
N PHE A 64 -14.08 -1.89 -0.72
CA PHE A 64 -14.31 -3.29 -1.02
C PHE A 64 -14.06 -4.17 0.21
N LEU A 65 -12.91 -4.00 0.89
CA LEU A 65 -12.58 -4.77 2.10
C LEU A 65 -13.55 -4.53 3.26
N ILE A 66 -13.99 -3.28 3.46
CA ILE A 66 -15.02 -2.93 4.45
C ILE A 66 -16.32 -3.68 4.17
N GLU A 67 -16.75 -3.73 2.91
CA GLU A 67 -17.96 -4.41 2.48
C GLU A 67 -17.87 -5.92 2.71
N ILE A 68 -16.77 -6.55 2.31
CA ILE A 68 -16.69 -8.03 2.30
C ILE A 68 -16.37 -8.64 3.66
N VAL A 69 -15.50 -8.01 4.47
CA VAL A 69 -15.02 -8.61 5.73
C VAL A 69 -15.20 -7.72 6.95
N ASN A 70 -15.61 -6.45 6.77
CA ASN A 70 -15.81 -5.47 7.83
C ASN A 70 -14.66 -5.52 8.86
N PRO A 71 -13.43 -5.15 8.45
CA PRO A 71 -12.21 -5.36 9.22
C PRO A 71 -12.31 -4.69 10.59
N LYS A 72 -11.60 -5.24 11.57
CA LYS A 72 -11.54 -4.62 12.90
C LYS A 72 -10.50 -3.49 12.98
N GLU A 73 -9.53 -3.53 12.09
CA GLU A 73 -8.43 -2.58 11.99
C GLU A 73 -7.92 -2.59 10.56
N VAL A 74 -7.63 -1.40 10.03
CA VAL A 74 -6.93 -1.23 8.75
C VAL A 74 -5.79 -0.24 8.95
N ILE A 75 -4.59 -0.68 8.59
CA ILE A 75 -3.37 0.12 8.58
C ILE A 75 -2.96 0.30 7.13
N ILE A 76 -2.62 1.53 6.74
CA ILE A 76 -1.99 1.83 5.46
C ILE A 76 -0.55 2.23 5.75
N SER A 77 0.40 1.49 5.20
CA SER A 77 1.83 1.68 5.53
C SER A 77 2.74 1.66 4.33
N GLU A 78 3.79 2.49 4.35
CA GLU A 78 4.82 2.54 3.32
C GLU A 78 6.16 3.08 3.88
N SER A 79 7.23 2.90 3.11
CA SER A 79 8.60 3.42 3.27
C SER A 79 9.04 3.97 1.91
N PRO A 80 8.84 5.28 1.65
CA PRO A 80 9.18 5.87 0.36
C PRO A 80 10.66 5.75 0.02
N THR A 81 11.00 5.47 -1.24
CA THR A 81 12.42 5.48 -1.67
C THR A 81 13.02 6.88 -1.64
N ILE A 82 12.23 7.91 -1.97
CA ILE A 82 12.66 9.31 -2.02
C ILE A 82 11.66 10.17 -1.24
N GLY A 83 12.14 10.91 -0.24
CA GLY A 83 11.31 11.73 0.65
C GLY A 83 10.77 10.97 1.87
N SER A 84 9.87 11.58 2.65
CA SER A 84 9.31 10.95 3.86
C SER A 84 7.88 10.44 3.63
N PHE A 85 7.45 9.48 4.46
CA PHE A 85 6.08 8.97 4.45
C PHE A 85 5.05 10.09 4.69
N GLU A 86 5.30 10.97 5.66
CA GLU A 86 4.43 12.12 5.96
C GLU A 86 4.26 13.05 4.74
N GLU A 87 5.36 13.32 4.02
CA GLU A 87 5.33 14.14 2.81
C GLU A 87 4.50 13.47 1.72
N ALA A 88 4.69 12.17 1.49
CA ALA A 88 3.93 11.39 0.52
C ALA A 88 2.43 11.37 0.88
N VAL A 89 2.10 11.15 2.15
CA VAL A 89 0.72 11.16 2.64
C VAL A 89 0.04 12.49 2.33
N ARG A 90 0.71 13.61 2.62
CA ARG A 90 0.18 14.95 2.36
C ARG A 90 0.04 15.24 0.87
N ARG A 91 1.07 14.99 0.07
CA ARG A 91 1.10 15.32 -1.36
C ARG A 91 0.16 14.46 -2.20
N TYR A 92 0.05 13.17 -1.89
CA TYR A 92 -0.83 12.25 -2.60
C TYR A 92 -2.24 12.15 -2.02
N GLY A 93 -2.54 12.95 -0.98
CA GLY A 93 -3.89 13.09 -0.44
C GLY A 93 -4.37 11.92 0.43
N TYR A 94 -3.48 11.11 0.97
CA TYR A 94 -3.83 9.94 1.79
C TYR A 94 -4.47 10.31 3.14
N SER A 95 -4.26 11.53 3.65
CA SER A 95 -4.88 12.01 4.90
C SER A 95 -6.40 11.86 4.88
N VAL A 96 -7.03 12.00 3.71
CA VAL A 96 -8.49 11.86 3.56
C VAL A 96 -8.99 10.46 3.92
N LEU A 97 -8.16 9.43 3.80
CA LEU A 97 -8.54 8.06 4.13
C LEU A 97 -8.63 7.87 5.64
N LYS A 98 -7.70 8.45 6.38
CA LYS A 98 -7.74 8.48 7.85
C LYS A 98 -9.01 9.18 8.33
N ASP A 99 -9.31 10.36 7.78
CA ASP A 99 -10.45 11.16 8.21
C ASP A 99 -11.80 10.49 7.88
N LYS A 100 -11.93 9.89 6.70
CA LYS A 100 -13.20 9.27 6.26
C LYS A 100 -13.47 7.89 6.84
N TYR A 101 -12.42 7.09 7.03
CA TYR A 101 -12.58 5.65 7.33
C TYR A 101 -11.93 5.24 8.65
N GLY A 102 -11.25 6.16 9.36
CA GLY A 102 -10.59 5.86 10.62
C GLY A 102 -9.40 4.90 10.51
N VAL A 103 -8.79 4.79 9.32
CA VAL A 103 -7.60 3.96 9.12
C VAL A 103 -6.37 4.58 9.77
N GLU A 104 -5.42 3.74 10.17
CA GLU A 104 -4.10 4.19 10.60
C GLU A 104 -3.20 4.44 9.39
N LEU A 105 -2.43 5.53 9.41
CA LEU A 105 -1.37 5.78 8.44
C LEU A 105 -0.03 5.61 9.17
N LEU A 106 0.75 4.61 8.78
CA LEU A 106 1.94 4.17 9.51
C LEU A 106 3.20 4.26 8.64
N ASP A 107 4.21 4.98 9.11
CA ASP A 107 5.52 5.05 8.48
C ASP A 107 6.35 3.81 8.84
N LEU A 108 6.77 3.02 7.84
CA LEU A 108 7.59 1.84 8.05
C LEU A 108 9.04 2.17 8.40
N ASP A 109 9.54 3.35 8.02
CA ASP A 109 10.92 3.76 8.34
C ASP A 109 11.08 4.09 9.83
N GLY A 110 9.97 4.34 10.54
CA GLY A 110 9.95 4.57 11.97
C GLY A 110 10.43 3.38 12.82
N TYR A 111 10.48 2.17 12.26
CA TYR A 111 10.98 0.97 12.94
C TYR A 111 12.51 0.80 12.88
N GLY A 112 13.19 1.62 12.09
CA GLY A 112 14.64 1.60 11.94
C GLY A 112 15.17 0.41 11.13
N TYR A 113 16.46 0.48 10.84
CA TYR A 113 17.19 -0.53 10.08
C TYR A 113 18.60 -0.68 10.64
N ASP A 114 19.24 -1.80 10.32
CA ASP A 114 20.67 -2.01 10.47
C ASP A 114 21.34 -1.94 9.10
N GLU A 115 22.55 -1.39 9.07
CA GLU A 115 23.36 -1.35 7.85
C GLU A 115 24.13 -2.66 7.69
N VAL A 116 23.91 -3.35 6.58
CA VAL A 116 24.63 -4.56 6.22
C VAL A 116 25.52 -4.26 5.01
N TYR A 117 26.79 -4.67 5.11
CA TYR A 117 27.73 -4.51 4.01
C TYR A 117 27.70 -5.74 3.10
N ILE A 118 27.51 -5.50 1.81
CA ILE A 118 27.55 -6.51 0.75
C ILE A 118 28.64 -6.17 -0.26
N VAL A 119 29.14 -7.17 -0.97
CA VAL A 119 30.09 -6.99 -2.08
C VAL A 119 29.35 -7.26 -3.39
N ASP A 120 29.32 -6.28 -4.29
CA ASP A 120 28.70 -6.46 -5.60
C ASP A 120 29.54 -7.34 -6.52
N ARG A 121 29.00 -7.67 -7.71
CA ARG A 121 29.70 -8.55 -8.67
C ARG A 121 31.02 -8.00 -9.20
N ARG A 122 31.31 -6.71 -8.98
CA ARG A 122 32.56 -6.03 -9.36
C ARG A 122 33.55 -5.96 -8.20
N GLY A 123 33.23 -6.55 -7.05
CA GLY A 123 34.05 -6.48 -5.84
C GLY A 123 33.87 -5.19 -5.05
N ALA A 124 32.91 -4.32 -5.40
CA ALA A 124 32.71 -3.07 -4.68
C ALA A 124 31.84 -3.30 -3.43
N LEU A 125 32.30 -2.75 -2.30
CA LEU A 125 31.54 -2.75 -1.05
C LEU A 125 30.35 -1.78 -1.16
N ARG A 126 29.17 -2.24 -0.77
CA ARG A 126 27.93 -1.46 -0.69
C ARG A 126 27.33 -1.63 0.69
N SER A 127 26.76 -0.56 1.22
CA SER A 127 25.89 -0.62 2.39
C SER A 127 24.46 -0.78 1.92
N ILE A 128 23.72 -1.71 2.52
CA ILE A 128 22.28 -1.85 2.31
C ILE A 128 21.56 -1.79 3.66
N PRO A 129 20.47 -1.00 3.77
CA PRO A 129 19.64 -1.02 4.96
C PRO A 129 18.84 -2.34 4.98
N VAL A 130 18.87 -3.02 6.12
CA VAL A 130 18.06 -4.20 6.41
C VAL A 130 17.16 -3.87 7.60
N SER A 131 15.86 -4.10 7.47
CA SER A 131 14.89 -3.81 8.53
C SER A 131 15.26 -4.53 9.84
N LYS A 132 15.04 -3.87 10.98
CA LYS A 132 15.20 -4.46 12.32
C LYS A 132 14.08 -5.42 12.74
N LEU A 133 13.03 -5.53 11.92
CA LEU A 133 11.85 -6.37 12.15
C LEU A 133 12.07 -7.83 11.74
#